data_AF-A0A636E5Z6-F1
#
_entry.id   AF-A0A636E5Z6-F1
#
_cell.length_a   1.000
_cell.length_b   1.000
_cell.length_c   1.000
_cell.angle_alpha   90.00
_cell.angle_beta   90.00
_cell.angle_gamma   90.00
#
_symmetry.space_group_name_H-M   'P 1'
#
loop_
_entity.id
_entity.type
_entity.pdbx_description
1 polymer ?
#
loop_
_entity_poly.entity_id
_entity_poly.type
_entity_poly.pdbx_seq_one_letter_code
_entity_poly.pdbx_strand_id
1 'polypeptide(L)'
;MKKDKKYQIEAIKNKDKTLFIVYATDIYSPSEFFSKIESDLKKKKSKGDVFFDLIIPNGGKKDRYVYTSFNGEKFSSYTLNKVTKTDEYNDLSELSASFFKKNFDKINVNLLSKATSFALKKGIPI
;
A
#
# COMPACT_ATOMS: atom_id res chain seq x y z
N MET A 1 10.94 3.35 -9.28
CA MET A 1 11.16 2.17 -8.41
C MET A 1 12.24 1.27 -9.02
N LYS A 2 13.12 0.66 -8.21
CA LYS A 2 14.06 -0.40 -8.65
C LYS A 2 13.28 -1.72 -8.82
N LYS A 3 13.75 -2.61 -9.70
CA LYS A 3 13.23 -3.99 -9.78
C LYS A 3 13.45 -4.69 -8.42
N ASP A 4 12.56 -5.60 -8.04
CA ASP A 4 12.65 -6.46 -6.83
C ASP A 4 12.45 -5.79 -5.47
N LYS A 5 11.97 -4.54 -5.45
CA LYS A 5 11.57 -3.92 -4.19
C LYS A 5 10.32 -4.62 -3.65
N LYS A 6 10.30 -4.93 -2.34
CA LYS A 6 9.18 -5.65 -1.69
C LYS A 6 7.97 -4.78 -1.41
N TYR A 7 8.22 -3.48 -1.18
CA TYR A 7 7.18 -2.48 -1.00
C TYR A 7 7.63 -1.12 -1.53
N GLN A 8 6.67 -0.23 -1.74
CA GLN A 8 6.89 1.17 -2.06
C GLN A 8 5.99 2.05 -1.20
N ILE A 9 6.54 3.17 -0.72
CA ILE A 9 5.81 4.13 0.12
C ILE A 9 5.54 5.39 -0.70
N GLU A 10 4.29 5.82 -0.73
CA GLU A 10 3.84 7.12 -1.20
C GLU A 10 3.30 7.94 -0.02
N ALA A 11 3.57 9.24 -0.03
CA ALA A 11 3.10 10.16 1.00
C ALA A 11 2.20 11.21 0.34
N ILE A 12 0.97 11.30 0.81
CA ILE A 12 -0.05 12.22 0.33
C ILE A 12 -0.27 13.25 1.45
N LYS A 13 0.05 14.50 1.16
CA LYS A 13 -0.15 15.60 2.11
C LYS A 13 -1.49 16.25 1.81
N ASN A 14 -2.37 16.29 2.79
CA ASN A 14 -3.66 16.97 2.69
C ASN A 14 -3.79 17.94 3.86
N LYS A 15 -3.66 19.26 3.59
CA LYS A 15 -3.67 20.40 4.54
C LYS A 15 -3.04 20.10 5.91
N ASP A 16 -3.76 19.42 6.81
CA ASP A 16 -3.38 19.18 8.21
C ASP A 16 -2.96 17.73 8.52
N LYS A 17 -3.09 16.81 7.56
CA LYS A 17 -2.79 15.38 7.73
C LYS A 17 -1.87 14.86 6.63
N THR A 18 -0.93 14.02 7.03
CA THR A 18 -0.17 13.18 6.08
C THR A 18 -0.79 11.80 6.07
N LEU A 19 -1.04 11.29 4.87
CA LEU A 19 -1.44 9.92 4.64
C LEU A 19 -0.27 9.20 3.95
N PHE A 20 0.07 8.01 4.42
CA PHE A 20 1.05 7.15 3.77
C PHE A 20 0.35 5.94 3.18
N ILE A 21 0.71 5.58 1.95
CA ILE A 21 0.30 4.33 1.34
C ILE A 21 1.54 3.49 1.11
N VAL A 22 1.52 2.27 1.66
CA VAL A 22 2.51 1.24 1.46
C VAL A 22 1.95 0.22 0.49
N TYR A 23 2.39 0.31 -0.76
CA TYR A 23 2.06 -0.67 -1.78
C TYR A 23 2.95 -1.90 -1.62
N ALA A 24 2.38 -3.07 -1.41
CA ALA A 24 3.10 -4.31 -1.61
C ALA A 24 3.42 -4.45 -3.11
N THR A 25 4.67 -4.75 -3.45
CA THR A 25 5.12 -4.88 -4.84
C THR A 25 5.72 -6.25 -5.13
N ASP A 26 5.72 -7.13 -4.12
CA ASP A 26 6.14 -8.52 -4.21
C ASP A 26 5.21 -9.43 -3.38
N ILE A 27 5.41 -10.74 -3.43
CA ILE A 27 4.58 -11.76 -2.77
C ILE A 27 4.64 -11.72 -1.23
N TYR A 28 5.59 -10.98 -0.67
CA TYR A 28 5.77 -10.86 0.76
C TYR A 28 4.87 -9.78 1.33
N SER A 29 4.29 -10.05 2.50
CA SER A 29 3.45 -9.05 3.16
C SER A 29 4.31 -7.89 3.68
N PRO A 30 3.88 -6.62 3.53
CA PRO A 30 4.53 -5.48 4.17
C PRO A 30 4.72 -5.62 5.69
N SER A 31 3.90 -6.45 6.36
CA SER A 31 4.05 -6.74 7.79
C SER A 31 5.39 -7.39 8.16
N GLU A 32 5.99 -8.14 7.24
CA GLU A 32 7.32 -8.73 7.43
C GLU A 32 8.44 -7.67 7.45
N PHE A 33 8.14 -6.44 7.02
CA PHE A 33 9.10 -5.36 6.88
C PHE A 33 8.80 -4.16 7.77
N PHE A 34 7.97 -4.30 8.82
CA PHE A 34 7.55 -3.16 9.64
C PHE A 34 8.70 -2.28 10.13
N SER A 35 9.74 -2.85 10.74
CA SER A 35 10.89 -2.07 11.23
C SER A 35 11.60 -1.28 10.13
N LYS A 36 11.62 -1.82 8.90
CA LYS A 36 12.20 -1.14 7.73
C LYS A 36 11.29 -0.05 7.20
N ILE A 37 9.98 -0.29 7.16
CA ILE A 37 8.97 0.70 6.76
C ILE A 37 8.98 1.86 7.75
N GLU A 38 9.00 1.60 9.07
CA GLU A 38 9.15 2.64 10.10
C GLU A 38 10.42 3.47 9.88
N SER A 39 11.55 2.81 9.63
CA SER A 39 12.82 3.49 9.34
C SER A 39 12.73 4.38 8.08
N ASP A 40 11.98 3.96 7.06
CA ASP A 40 11.75 4.75 5.86
C ASP A 40 10.76 5.91 6.09
N LEU A 41 9.76 5.71 6.95
CA LEU A 41 8.80 6.75 7.37
C LEU A 41 9.44 7.81 8.28
N LYS A 42 10.35 7.44 9.19
CA LYS A 42 11.13 8.40 10.00
C LYS A 42 11.85 9.42 9.13
N LYS A 43 12.42 8.97 8.01
CA LYS A 43 13.12 9.84 7.04
C LYS A 43 12.18 10.85 6.39
N LYS A 44 10.86 10.61 6.38
CA LYS A 44 9.84 11.55 5.88
C LYS A 44 9.53 12.67 6.88
N LYS A 45 9.97 12.57 8.14
CA LYS A 45 9.76 13.58 9.20
C LYS A 45 8.29 14.01 9.31
N SER A 46 7.36 13.06 9.24
CA SER A 46 5.92 13.32 9.26
C SER A 46 5.20 12.19 10.00
N LYS A 47 4.12 12.53 10.69
CA LYS A 47 3.22 11.60 11.38
C LYS A 47 1.95 11.45 10.53
N GLY A 48 1.24 10.36 10.68
CA GLY A 48 0.04 10.16 9.88
C GLY A 48 -0.51 8.74 9.89
N ASP A 49 -1.62 8.58 9.19
CA ASP A 49 -2.21 7.27 8.95
C ASP A 49 -1.41 6.54 7.88
N VAL A 50 -1.24 5.23 8.06
CA VAL A 50 -0.47 4.36 7.19
C VAL A 50 -1.37 3.24 6.70
N PHE A 51 -1.69 3.28 5.42
CA PHE A 51 -2.46 2.26 4.72
C PHE A 51 -1.52 1.31 4.01
N PHE A 52 -1.89 0.04 3.99
CA PHE A 52 -1.17 -1.00 3.26
C PHE A 52 -2.09 -1.55 2.18
N ASP A 53 -1.63 -1.50 0.93
CA ASP A 53 -2.29 -2.21 -0.17
C ASP A 53 -1.66 -3.60 -0.31
N LEU A 54 -2.45 -4.62 -0.01
CA LEU A 54 -2.07 -6.01 0.01
C LEU A 54 -2.52 -6.76 -1.24
N ILE A 55 -2.91 -6.07 -2.32
CA ILE A 55 -3.44 -6.74 -3.52
C ILE A 55 -2.49 -7.78 -4.09
N ILE A 56 -1.17 -7.51 -4.09
CA ILE A 56 -0.14 -8.42 -4.59
C ILE A 56 -0.05 -9.70 -3.74
N PRO A 57 0.27 -9.65 -2.44
CA PRO A 57 0.38 -10.86 -1.62
C PRO A 57 -0.97 -11.59 -1.43
N ASN A 58 -2.10 -10.88 -1.47
CA ASN A 58 -3.41 -11.48 -1.25
C ASN A 58 -4.10 -11.98 -2.53
N GLY A 59 -3.54 -11.71 -3.72
CA GLY A 59 -4.11 -12.16 -4.99
C GLY A 59 -5.51 -11.60 -5.29
N GLY A 60 -5.82 -10.40 -4.78
CA GLY A 60 -7.14 -9.77 -4.95
C GLY A 60 -8.27 -10.33 -4.06
N LYS A 61 -7.95 -11.05 -2.99
CA LYS A 61 -8.92 -11.49 -1.98
C LYS A 61 -9.47 -10.33 -1.13
N LYS A 62 -10.57 -10.59 -0.40
CA LYS A 62 -11.12 -9.69 0.64
C LYS A 62 -10.03 -9.30 1.64
N ASP A 63 -10.11 -8.07 2.17
CA ASP A 63 -9.12 -7.41 3.03
C ASP A 63 -7.87 -6.87 2.29
N ARG A 64 -8.07 -6.28 1.10
CA ARG A 64 -7.01 -5.61 0.32
C ARG A 64 -6.31 -4.51 1.12
N TYR A 65 -7.07 -3.70 1.85
CA TYR A 65 -6.54 -2.58 2.61
C TYR A 65 -6.63 -2.79 4.10
N VAL A 66 -5.50 -2.56 4.76
CA VAL A 66 -5.39 -2.51 6.21
C VAL A 66 -4.59 -1.28 6.62
N TYR A 67 -4.73 -0.83 7.87
CA TYR A 67 -4.13 0.41 8.31
C TYR A 67 -3.70 0.41 9.78
N THR A 68 -2.79 1.31 10.08
CA THR A 68 -2.34 1.72 11.43
C THR A 68 -2.00 3.21 11.37
N SER A 69 -1.55 3.80 12.48
CA SER A 69 -0.99 5.16 12.47
C SER A 69 0.50 5.12 12.81
N PHE A 70 1.25 6.10 12.32
CA PHE A 70 2.68 6.28 12.58
C PHE A 70 2.90 7.58 13.35
N ASN A 71 3.50 7.48 14.53
CA ASN A 71 3.66 8.61 15.45
C ASN A 71 4.92 9.45 15.20
N GLY A 72 5.65 9.18 14.12
CA GLY A 72 6.95 9.78 13.80
C GLY A 72 8.13 8.88 14.14
N GLU A 73 7.94 7.87 15.00
CA GLU A 73 8.97 6.93 15.45
C GLU A 73 8.58 5.47 15.25
N LYS A 74 7.33 5.10 15.51
CA LYS A 74 6.85 3.72 15.38
C LYS A 74 5.37 3.69 14.98
N PHE A 75 4.92 2.53 14.54
CA PHE A 75 3.51 2.24 14.39
C PHE A 75 2.83 2.21 15.75
N SER A 76 1.60 2.72 15.80
CA SER A 76 0.76 2.69 17.00
C SER A 76 0.28 1.28 17.34
N SER A 77 0.16 0.41 16.34
CA SER A 77 -0.18 -1.01 16.46
C SER A 77 0.47 -1.83 15.35
N TYR A 78 0.92 -3.03 15.68
CA TYR A 78 1.36 -4.06 14.71
C TYR A 78 0.23 -5.02 14.31
N THR A 79 -0.89 -4.99 15.03
CA THR A 79 -2.15 -5.60 14.59
C THR A 79 -2.88 -4.57 13.74
N LEU A 80 -2.97 -4.82 12.44
CA LEU A 80 -3.52 -3.86 11.48
C LEU A 80 -5.05 -3.92 11.44
N ASN A 81 -5.68 -2.76 11.37
CA ASN A 81 -7.12 -2.64 11.25
C ASN A 81 -7.54 -2.77 9.79
N LYS A 82 -8.69 -3.38 9.51
CA LYS A 82 -9.25 -3.43 8.16
C LYS A 82 -9.88 -2.08 7.79
N VAL A 83 -9.69 -1.64 6.55
CA VAL A 83 -10.45 -0.50 6.03
C VAL A 83 -11.87 -0.99 5.72
N THR A 84 -12.86 -0.47 6.44
CA THR A 84 -14.27 -0.87 6.32
C THR A 84 -15.17 0.20 5.74
N LYS A 85 -14.72 1.47 5.74
CA LYS A 85 -15.47 2.58 5.16
C LYS A 85 -15.36 2.56 3.64
N THR A 86 -16.50 2.56 2.96
CA THR A 86 -16.57 2.46 1.49
C THR A 86 -15.85 3.60 0.79
N ASP A 87 -16.04 4.85 1.22
CA ASP A 87 -15.44 6.01 0.56
C ASP A 87 -13.90 5.98 0.64
N GLU A 88 -13.37 5.67 1.84
CA GLU A 88 -11.93 5.52 2.07
C GLU A 88 -11.34 4.36 1.25
N TYR A 89 -12.08 3.26 1.12
CA TYR A 89 -11.69 2.13 0.26
C TYR A 89 -11.61 2.57 -1.21
N ASN A 90 -12.58 3.33 -1.70
CA ASN A 90 -12.63 3.79 -3.08
C ASN A 90 -11.46 4.74 -3.40
N ASP A 91 -11.22 5.72 -2.53
CA ASP A 91 -10.09 6.65 -2.67
C ASP A 91 -8.75 5.89 -2.73
N LEU A 92 -8.55 4.92 -1.85
CA LEU A 92 -7.36 4.06 -1.88
C LEU A 92 -7.27 3.24 -3.16
N SER A 93 -8.40 2.74 -3.69
CA SER A 93 -8.45 1.98 -4.94
C SER A 93 -8.04 2.81 -6.15
N GLU A 94 -8.49 4.06 -6.23
CA GLU A 94 -8.08 4.98 -7.29
C GLU A 94 -6.58 5.30 -7.24
N LEU A 95 -6.07 5.64 -6.05
CA LEU A 95 -4.65 5.94 -5.84
C LEU A 95 -3.78 4.74 -6.20
N SER A 96 -4.18 3.55 -5.76
CA SER A 96 -3.46 2.31 -6.02
C SER A 96 -3.50 1.91 -7.50
N ALA A 97 -4.64 2.08 -8.17
CA ALA A 97 -4.76 1.83 -9.61
C ALA A 97 -3.80 2.72 -10.42
N SER A 98 -3.71 4.00 -10.05
CA SER A 98 -2.75 4.94 -10.65
C SER A 98 -1.30 4.52 -10.39
N PHE A 99 -0.97 4.12 -9.16
CA PHE A 99 0.35 3.64 -8.78
C PHE A 99 0.77 2.40 -9.59
N PHE A 100 -0.07 1.36 -9.62
CA PHE A 100 0.25 0.10 -10.27
C PHE A 100 0.33 0.25 -11.79
N LYS A 101 -0.55 1.03 -12.42
CA LYS A 101 -0.47 1.32 -13.85
C LYS A 101 0.89 1.90 -14.24
N LYS A 102 1.40 2.85 -13.46
CA LYS A 102 2.69 3.51 -13.71
C LYS A 102 3.90 2.61 -13.44
N ASN A 103 3.74 1.56 -12.62
CA ASN A 103 4.84 0.73 -12.14
C ASN A 103 4.68 -0.76 -12.49
N PHE A 104 3.76 -1.13 -13.39
CA PHE A 104 3.35 -2.52 -13.61
C PHE A 104 4.51 -3.44 -13.96
N ASP A 105 5.47 -3.00 -14.79
CA ASP A 105 6.62 -3.83 -15.19
C ASP A 105 7.64 -4.07 -14.05
N LYS A 106 7.39 -3.52 -12.86
CA LYS A 106 8.27 -3.54 -11.69
C LYS A 106 7.66 -4.22 -10.48
N ILE A 107 6.43 -4.75 -10.58
CA ILE A 107 5.76 -5.49 -9.51
C ILE A 107 5.73 -6.99 -9.84
N ASN A 108 5.68 -7.83 -8.81
CA ASN A 108 5.46 -9.26 -8.97
C ASN A 108 3.96 -9.55 -9.12
N VAL A 109 3.53 -10.07 -10.26
CA VAL A 109 2.11 -10.37 -10.53
C VAL A 109 1.77 -11.86 -10.42
N ASN A 110 2.69 -12.71 -9.96
CA ASN A 110 2.55 -14.17 -10.03
C ASN A 110 1.36 -14.70 -9.21
N LEU A 111 0.94 -13.99 -8.16
CA LEU A 111 -0.21 -14.37 -7.32
C LEU A 111 -1.53 -13.76 -7.81
N LEU A 112 -1.49 -12.88 -8.81
CA LEU A 112 -2.68 -12.20 -9.32
C LEU A 112 -3.41 -13.06 -10.35
N SER A 113 -4.74 -13.01 -10.33
CA SER A 113 -5.52 -13.53 -11.44
C SER A 113 -5.22 -12.76 -12.74
N LYS A 114 -5.52 -13.35 -13.90
CA LYS A 114 -5.40 -12.66 -15.20
C LYS A 114 -6.25 -11.38 -15.24
N ALA A 115 -7.45 -11.42 -14.67
CA ALA A 115 -8.35 -10.28 -14.61
C ALA A 115 -7.79 -9.15 -13.71
N THR A 116 -7.31 -9.50 -12.51
CA THR A 116 -6.67 -8.55 -11.58
C THR A 116 -5.42 -7.93 -12.20
N SER A 117 -4.56 -8.75 -12.81
CA SER A 117 -3.36 -8.26 -13.51
C SER A 117 -3.71 -7.30 -14.64
N PHE A 118 -4.74 -7.63 -15.43
CA PHE A 118 -5.22 -6.74 -16.48
C PHE A 118 -5.74 -5.41 -15.93
N ALA A 119 -6.54 -5.44 -14.86
CA ALA A 119 -7.05 -4.24 -14.20
C ALA A 119 -5.91 -3.34 -13.70
N LEU A 120 -4.93 -3.91 -13.00
CA LEU A 120 -3.74 -3.16 -12.54
C LEU A 120 -2.95 -2.57 -13.71
N LYS A 121 -2.75 -3.32 -14.80
CA LYS A 121 -2.04 -2.85 -15.99
C LYS A 121 -2.75 -1.69 -16.68
N LYS A 122 -4.09 -1.67 -16.65
CA LYS A 122 -4.91 -0.60 -17.23
C LYS A 122 -5.14 0.58 -16.28
N GLY A 123 -4.90 0.38 -14.98
CA GLY A 123 -5.22 1.33 -13.91
C GLY A 123 -6.71 1.41 -13.68
N ILE A 124 -7.39 0.27 -13.69
CA ILE A 124 -8.80 0.15 -13.33
C ILE A 124 -8.86 -0.09 -11.81
N PRO A 125 -9.56 0.76 -11.04
CA PRO A 125 -9.81 0.53 -9.61
C PRO A 125 -10.61 -0.76 -9.39
N ILE A 126 -10.19 -1.56 -8.42
CA ILE A 126 -10.79 -2.86 -8.04
C ILE A 126 -10.76 -3.10 -6.52
#